data_AF-A0A924HCU2-F1
#
_entry.id   AF-A0A924HCU2-F1
#
_cell.length_a   1.000
_cell.length_b   1.000
_cell.length_c   1.000
_cell.angle_alpha   90.00
_cell.angle_beta   90.00
_cell.angle_gamma   90.00
#
_symmetry.space_group_name_H-M   'P 1'
#
loop_
_entity.id
_entity.type
_entity.pdbx_description
1 polymer ?
#
loop_
_entity_poly.entity_id
_entity_poly.type
_entity_poly.pdbx_seq_one_letter_code
_entity_poly.pdbx_strand_id
1 'polypeptide(L)'
;MTTPIDFSKMELFQTWTARTRFNVDEVVDSLGVMPASFVRAGFNVLLPLPAIAATARLWGNIRNLDFVKQYRMVSTWANDTLPLPGELFRQMNKDFFWDNKLHRGILRLGRRAAKLKKNHHSGFAYRRGV
;
A
#
# COMPACT_ATOMS: atom_id res chain seq x y z
N MET A 1 -10.19 0.06 -6.08
CA MET A 1 -9.56 1.06 -5.21
C MET A 1 -8.36 1.59 -5.95
N THR A 2 -8.47 2.77 -6.57
CA THR A 2 -7.34 3.37 -7.29
C THR A 2 -6.54 4.18 -6.28
N THR A 3 -5.26 3.84 -6.09
CA THR A 3 -4.34 4.63 -5.26
C THR A 3 -4.36 6.07 -5.74
N PRO A 4 -4.59 7.06 -4.87
CA PRO A 4 -4.49 8.46 -5.26
C PRO A 4 -3.13 8.74 -5.90
N ILE A 5 -3.12 9.47 -7.02
CA ILE A 5 -1.86 9.96 -7.61
C ILE A 5 -1.17 10.95 -6.65
N ASP A 6 -1.95 11.60 -5.79
CA ASP A 6 -1.50 12.51 -4.75
C ASP A 6 -1.48 11.81 -3.37
N PHE A 7 -0.28 11.48 -2.89
CA PHE A 7 -0.08 10.80 -1.60
C PHE A 7 -0.29 11.71 -0.39
N SER A 8 -0.41 13.03 -0.57
CA SER A 8 -0.78 13.95 0.53
C SER A 8 -2.22 13.73 1.02
N LYS A 9 -3.08 13.17 0.15
CA LYS A 9 -4.49 12.87 0.47
C LYS A 9 -4.67 11.57 1.28
N MET A 10 -3.60 10.85 1.57
CA MET A 10 -3.63 9.62 2.37
C MET A 10 -3.31 9.95 3.83
N GLU A 11 -4.22 10.62 4.53
CA GLU A 11 -4.00 11.15 5.89
C GLU A 11 -3.53 10.09 6.89
N LEU A 12 -4.08 8.87 6.83
CA LEU A 12 -3.67 7.75 7.69
C LEU A 12 -2.21 7.31 7.42
N PHE A 13 -1.80 7.24 6.15
CA PHE A 13 -0.41 6.92 5.78
C PHE A 13 0.54 8.05 6.16
N GLN A 14 0.16 9.32 5.94
CA GLN A 14 0.98 10.47 6.31
C GLN A 14 1.22 10.52 7.82
N THR A 15 0.21 10.19 8.62
CA THR A 15 0.31 10.17 10.08
C THR A 15 1.25 9.08 10.60
N TRP A 16 1.28 7.92 9.94
CA TRP A 16 2.07 6.75 10.36
C TRP A 16 3.50 6.78 9.83
N THR A 17 3.69 7.20 8.57
CA THR A 17 5.00 7.35 7.94
C THR A 17 5.66 8.68 8.27
N ALA A 18 5.06 9.53 9.10
CA ALA A 18 5.59 10.84 9.44
C ALA A 18 7.05 10.72 9.86
N ARG A 19 7.94 11.53 9.25
CA ARG A 19 9.39 11.51 9.48
C ARG A 19 9.77 11.60 10.97
N THR A 20 8.92 12.21 11.78
CA THR A 20 9.10 12.37 13.23
C THR A 20 8.80 11.12 14.05
N ARG A 21 8.07 10.14 13.49
CA ARG A 21 7.61 8.93 14.18
C ARG A 21 8.18 7.64 13.59
N PHE A 22 8.68 7.69 12.35
CA PHE A 22 9.20 6.52 11.66
C PHE A 22 10.49 6.85 10.91
N ASN A 23 11.63 6.48 11.49
CA ASN A 23 12.94 6.63 10.87
C ASN A 23 13.18 5.49 9.87
N VAL A 24 12.69 5.65 8.64
CA VAL A 24 12.85 4.67 7.57
C VAL A 24 14.32 4.32 7.34
N ASP A 25 15.23 5.29 7.52
CA ASP A 25 16.63 5.09 7.23
C ASP A 25 17.27 4.09 8.19
N GLU A 26 17.05 4.28 9.49
CA GLU A 26 17.54 3.39 10.54
C GLU A 26 16.97 1.98 10.45
N VAL A 27 15.68 1.83 10.10
CA VAL A 27 15.05 0.51 9.94
C VAL A 27 15.63 -0.23 8.73
N VAL A 28 15.87 0.47 7.62
CA VAL A 28 16.47 -0.13 6.43
C VAL A 28 17.93 -0.47 6.66
N ASP A 29 18.70 0.41 7.29
CA ASP A 29 20.12 0.19 7.57
C ASP A 29 20.33 -0.98 8.55
N SER A 30 19.40 -1.18 9.48
CA SER A 30 19.45 -2.29 10.44
C SER A 30 19.01 -3.64 9.86
N LEU A 31 18.00 -3.65 8.98
CA LEU A 31 17.40 -4.91 8.49
C LEU A 31 17.94 -5.33 7.13
N GLY A 32 18.36 -4.39 6.27
CA GLY A 32 18.80 -4.61 4.88
C GLY A 32 17.68 -5.07 3.93
N VAL A 33 16.91 -6.08 4.35
CA VAL A 33 15.70 -6.59 3.70
C VAL A 33 14.54 -6.44 4.68
N MET A 34 13.45 -5.84 4.22
CA MET A 34 12.24 -5.71 5.02
C MET A 34 11.53 -7.06 5.16
N PRO A 35 11.28 -7.54 6.39
CA PRO A 35 10.55 -8.77 6.61
C PRO A 35 9.13 -8.71 6.04
N ALA A 36 8.66 -9.82 5.48
CA ALA A 36 7.29 -9.94 4.99
C ALA A 36 6.22 -9.60 6.06
N SER A 37 6.51 -9.90 7.32
CA SER A 37 5.64 -9.55 8.46
C SER A 37 5.46 -8.04 8.61
N PHE A 38 6.51 -7.24 8.35
CA PHE A 38 6.45 -5.79 8.43
C PHE A 38 5.58 -5.20 7.33
N VAL A 39 5.74 -5.70 6.11
CA VAL A 39 4.92 -5.33 4.96
C VAL A 39 3.44 -5.65 5.21
N ARG A 40 3.16 -6.84 5.73
CA ARG A 40 1.80 -7.27 6.08
C ARG A 40 1.20 -6.41 7.20
N ALA A 41 1.99 -6.05 8.22
CA ALA A 41 1.54 -5.16 9.28
C ALA A 41 1.12 -3.79 8.73
N GLY A 42 1.88 -3.23 7.78
CA GLY A 42 1.51 -1.98 7.10
C GLY A 42 0.16 -2.05 6.39
N PHE A 43 -0.12 -3.14 5.67
CA PHE A 43 -1.41 -3.34 5.00
C PHE A 43 -2.58 -3.53 5.98
N ASN A 44 -2.37 -4.28 7.07
CA ASN A 44 -3.39 -4.50 8.09
C ASN A 44 -3.77 -3.21 8.82
N VAL A 45 -2.80 -2.33 9.08
CA VAL A 45 -3.07 -1.00 9.66
C VAL A 45 -3.85 -0.13 8.69
N LEU A 46 -3.57 -0.24 7.39
CA LEU A 46 -4.22 0.61 6.38
C LEU A 46 -5.70 0.29 6.19
N LEU A 47 -6.05 -1.00 6.19
CA LEU A 47 -7.40 -1.47 5.92
C LEU A 47 -7.71 -2.65 6.85
N PRO A 48 -8.02 -2.39 8.13
CA PRO A 48 -8.44 -3.46 9.04
C PRO A 48 -9.86 -3.95 8.73
N LEU A 49 -10.72 -3.08 8.20
CA LEU A 49 -12.14 -3.36 7.98
C LEU A 49 -12.42 -4.49 6.97
N PRO A 50 -11.74 -4.59 5.81
CA PRO A 50 -11.97 -5.66 4.86
C PRO A 50 -11.68 -7.06 5.43
N ALA A 51 -10.62 -7.22 6.24
CA ALA A 51 -10.27 -8.50 6.84
C ALA A 51 -11.32 -8.98 7.86
N ILE A 52 -11.79 -8.05 8.71
CA ILE A 52 -12.86 -8.32 9.68
C ILE A 52 -14.17 -8.65 8.97
N ALA A 53 -14.56 -7.87 7.96
CA ALA A 53 -15.77 -8.09 7.18
C ALA A 53 -15.72 -9.41 6.40
N ALA A 54 -14.57 -9.78 5.85
CA ALA A 54 -14.38 -11.06 5.18
C ALA A 54 -14.57 -12.24 6.16
N THR A 55 -14.03 -12.11 7.37
CA THR A 55 -14.19 -13.12 8.43
C THR A 55 -15.65 -13.23 8.87
N ALA A 56 -16.35 -12.12 9.08
CA ALA A 56 -17.78 -12.12 9.40
C ALA A 56 -18.63 -12.80 8.31
N ARG A 57 -18.34 -12.53 7.03
CA ARG A 57 -19.02 -13.19 5.90
C ARG A 57 -18.75 -14.69 5.83
N LEU A 58 -17.56 -15.14 6.21
CA LEU A 58 -17.22 -16.56 6.27
C LEU A 58 -18.12 -17.31 7.26
N TRP A 59 -18.36 -16.74 8.45
CA TRP A 59 -19.24 -17.36 9.44
C TRP A 59 -20.65 -17.62 8.90
N GLY A 60 -21.22 -16.64 8.16
CA GLY A 60 -22.53 -16.80 7.53
C GLY A 60 -22.57 -17.77 6.34
N ASN A 61 -21.41 -18.08 5.74
CA ASN A 61 -21.31 -18.88 4.51
C ASN A 61 -20.50 -20.17 4.71
N ILE A 62 -20.27 -20.62 5.94
CA ILE A 62 -19.35 -21.74 6.23
C ILE A 62 -19.77 -23.07 5.60
N ARG A 63 -21.06 -23.22 5.28
CA ARG A 63 -21.63 -24.39 4.59
C ARG A 63 -21.54 -24.31 3.07
N ASN A 64 -21.22 -23.14 2.50
CA ASN A 64 -21.02 -22.96 1.08
C ASN A 64 -19.55 -23.25 0.73
N LEU A 65 -19.30 -24.44 0.21
CA LEU A 65 -17.94 -24.90 -0.11
C LEU A 65 -17.23 -24.02 -1.15
N ASP A 66 -17.97 -23.46 -2.12
CA ASP A 66 -17.40 -22.57 -3.12
C ASP A 66 -16.95 -21.24 -2.50
N PHE A 67 -17.75 -20.67 -1.60
CA PHE A 67 -17.39 -19.46 -0.85
C PHE A 67 -16.16 -19.71 0.03
N VAL A 68 -16.12 -20.83 0.77
CA VAL A 68 -14.99 -21.18 1.62
C VAL A 68 -13.70 -21.34 0.79
N LYS A 69 -13.80 -21.97 -0.39
CA LYS A 69 -12.66 -22.12 -1.30
C LYS A 69 -12.14 -20.75 -1.79
N GLN A 70 -13.03 -19.87 -2.23
CA GLN A 70 -12.67 -18.52 -2.66
C GLN A 70 -12.04 -17.70 -1.52
N TYR A 71 -12.63 -17.75 -0.32
CA TYR A 71 -12.08 -17.10 0.86
C TYR A 71 -10.65 -17.59 1.13
N ARG A 72 -10.42 -18.91 1.16
CA ARG A 72 -9.10 -19.48 1.38
C ARG A 72 -8.08 -19.04 0.34
N MET A 73 -8.46 -18.97 -0.94
CA MET A 73 -7.56 -18.52 -2.00
C MET A 73 -7.12 -17.07 -1.78
N VAL A 74 -8.06 -16.17 -1.52
CA VAL A 74 -7.76 -14.74 -1.28
C VAL A 74 -6.95 -14.58 0.01
N SER A 75 -7.31 -15.28 1.09
CA SER A 75 -6.59 -15.23 2.36
C SER A 75 -5.18 -15.81 2.23
N THR A 76 -4.98 -16.88 1.46
CA THR A 76 -3.65 -17.45 1.25
C THR A 76 -2.78 -16.48 0.46
N TRP A 77 -3.30 -15.96 -0.66
CA TRP A 77 -2.60 -14.94 -1.45
C TRP A 77 -2.24 -13.70 -0.63
N ALA A 78 -3.14 -13.21 0.22
CA ALA A 78 -2.88 -12.05 1.08
C ALA A 78 -1.81 -12.32 2.14
N ASN A 79 -1.69 -13.56 2.63
CA ASN A 79 -0.73 -13.95 3.65
C ASN A 79 0.64 -14.37 3.07
N ASP A 80 0.68 -14.76 1.80
CA ASP A 80 1.90 -15.14 1.08
C ASP A 80 2.67 -13.91 0.60
N THR A 81 3.08 -13.08 1.56
CA THR A 81 3.82 -11.84 1.30
C THR A 81 5.31 -12.14 1.22
N LEU A 82 5.98 -11.67 0.17
CA LEU A 82 7.43 -11.80 0.03
C LEU A 82 8.17 -10.68 0.80
N PRO A 83 9.40 -10.94 1.29
CA PRO A 83 10.27 -9.90 1.79
C PRO A 83 10.55 -8.85 0.72
N LEU A 84 10.62 -7.57 1.13
CA LEU A 84 10.91 -6.46 0.22
C LEU A 84 12.36 -5.99 0.39
N PRO A 85 13.10 -5.67 -0.69
CA PRO A 85 14.40 -5.02 -0.57
C PRO A 85 14.28 -3.72 0.24
N GLY A 86 15.14 -3.52 1.24
CA GLY A 86 15.05 -2.37 2.13
C GLY A 86 15.18 -1.04 1.39
N GLU A 87 16.05 -0.97 0.37
CA GLU A 87 16.23 0.25 -0.42
C GLU A 87 15.00 0.59 -1.28
N LEU A 88 14.28 -0.42 -1.77
CA LEU A 88 12.99 -0.22 -2.43
C LEU A 88 11.98 0.37 -1.45
N PHE A 89 11.93 -0.15 -0.22
CA PHE A 89 11.07 0.39 0.83
C PHE A 89 11.44 1.83 1.19
N ARG A 90 12.73 2.15 1.30
CA ARG A 90 13.24 3.52 1.52
C ARG A 90 12.77 4.46 0.43
N GLN A 91 12.94 4.05 -0.82
CA GLN A 91 12.55 4.84 -1.98
C GLN A 91 11.04 5.08 -2.02
N MET A 92 10.22 4.05 -1.76
CA MET A 92 8.76 4.21 -1.72
C MET A 92 8.32 5.24 -0.68
N ASN A 93 8.91 5.21 0.52
CA ASN A 93 8.56 6.17 1.56
C ASN A 93 9.01 7.59 1.24
N LYS A 94 10.27 7.77 0.82
CA LYS A 94 10.82 9.09 0.53
C LYS A 94 10.20 9.72 -0.70
N ASP A 95 10.19 8.99 -1.82
CA ASP A 95 9.84 9.56 -3.13
C ASP A 95 8.33 9.70 -3.30
N PHE A 96 7.52 8.82 -2.71
CA PHE A 96 6.07 8.84 -2.89
C PHE A 96 5.35 9.40 -1.67
N PHE A 97 5.49 8.78 -0.50
CA PHE A 97 4.73 9.20 0.69
C PHE A 97 5.14 10.58 1.18
N TRP A 98 6.44 10.90 1.24
CA TRP A 98 6.90 12.19 1.77
C TRP A 98 7.00 13.27 0.70
N ASP A 99 7.79 13.03 -0.35
CA ASP A 99 8.13 14.08 -1.30
C ASP A 99 7.14 14.17 -2.48
N ASN A 100 6.24 13.18 -2.61
CA ASN A 100 5.20 13.09 -3.64
C ASN A 100 5.75 13.36 -5.05
N LYS A 101 6.95 12.85 -5.34
CA LYS A 101 7.75 13.18 -6.53
C LYS A 101 7.06 12.80 -7.83
N LEU A 102 6.25 11.74 -7.82
CA LEU A 102 5.45 11.32 -8.98
C LEU A 102 4.39 12.37 -9.32
N HIS A 103 3.63 12.83 -8.33
CA HIS A 103 2.61 13.87 -8.51
C HIS A 103 3.24 15.19 -8.96
N ARG A 104 4.37 15.56 -8.38
CA ARG A 104 5.15 16.77 -8.72
C ARG A 104 5.88 16.66 -10.06
N GLY A 105 5.89 15.50 -10.70
CA GLY A 105 6.57 15.27 -11.99
C GLY A 105 8.10 15.31 -11.92
N ILE A 106 8.69 15.18 -10.72
CA ILE A 106 10.14 15.22 -10.47
C ILE A 106 10.73 13.84 -10.17
N LEU A 107 9.91 12.78 -10.18
CA LEU A 107 10.39 11.42 -9.96
C LEU A 107 11.35 11.00 -11.08
N ARG A 108 12.51 10.47 -10.71
CA ARG A 108 13.47 9.86 -11.63
C ARG A 108 13.63 8.39 -11.30
N LEU A 109 13.51 7.54 -12.31
CA LEU A 109 13.78 6.11 -12.22
C LEU A 109 15.02 5.83 -13.07
N GLY A 110 16.14 5.57 -12.40
CA GLY A 110 17.46 5.55 -13.03
C GLY A 110 17.74 6.88 -13.76
N ARG A 111 18.08 6.81 -15.05
CA ARG A 111 18.37 8.00 -15.86
C ARG A 111 17.12 8.69 -16.43
N ARG A 112 15.93 8.06 -16.36
CA ARG A 112 14.71 8.53 -17.02
C ARG A 112 13.79 9.30 -16.05
N ALA A 113 13.21 10.39 -16.52
CA ALA A 113 12.16 11.10 -15.78
C ALA A 113 10.82 10.37 -15.92
N ALA A 114 10.17 10.06 -14.80
CA ALA A 114 8.85 9.46 -14.77
C ALA A 114 7.80 10.56 -14.81
N LYS A 115 7.23 10.79 -16.00
CA LYS A 115 6.16 11.77 -16.21
C LYS A 115 4.84 11.06 -16.44
N LEU A 116 3.83 11.41 -15.65
CA LEU A 116 2.46 10.99 -15.92
C LEU A 116 1.97 11.72 -17.17
N LYS A 117 1.62 10.97 -18.22
CA LYS A 117 0.94 11.52 -19.38
C LYS A 117 -0.51 11.81 -18.97
N LYS A 118 -0.95 13.06 -19.06
CA LYS A 118 -2.38 13.41 -18.90
C LYS A 118 -3.15 12.77 -20.06
N ASN A 119 -3.59 11.54 -19.88
CA ASN A 119 -4.52 10.92 -20.81
C ASN A 119 -5.91 11.43 -20.43
N HIS A 120 -6.57 12.12 -21.37
CA HIS A 120 -7.92 12.68 -21.26
C HIS A 120 -9.02 11.60 -21.20
N HIS A 121 -8.66 10.36 -20.84
CA HIS A 121 -9.62 9.31 -20.55
C HIS A 121 -9.84 9.35 -19.05
N SER A 122 -11.09 9.63 -18.68
CA SER A 122 -11.68 9.61 -17.36
C SER A 122 -11.35 8.31 -16.61
N GLY A 123 -10.11 8.18 -16.14
CA GLY A 123 -9.72 7.17 -15.17
C GLY A 123 -10.45 7.51 -13.90
N PHE A 124 -11.37 6.63 -13.49
CA PHE A 124 -12.24 6.76 -12.33
C PHE A 124 -11.43 7.09 -11.05
N ALA A 125 -11.14 8.38 -10.85
CA ALA A 125 -10.74 8.95 -9.58
C ALA A 125 -12.04 9.34 -8.89
N TYR A 126 -12.44 8.53 -7.91
CA TYR A 126 -13.65 8.73 -7.12
C TYR A 126 -13.55 10.07 -6.37
N ARG A 127 -14.22 11.09 -6.88
CA ARG A 127 -14.41 12.39 -6.24
C ARG A 127 -15.48 12.22 -5.16
N ARG A 128 -15.09 11.91 -3.93
CA ARG A 128 -16.01 12.01 -2.80
C ARG A 128 -16.16 13.50 -2.49
N GLY A 129 -17.24 14.09 -3.00
CA GLY A 129 -17.66 15.43 -2.62
C GLY A 129 -17.97 15.44 -1.13
N VAL A 130 -17.49 16.50 -0.48
CA VAL A 130 -18.15 17.07 0.70
C VAL A 130 -19.15 18.09 0.14
#